data_AF-A0A5J5ILV7-F1
#
_entry.id   AF-A0A5J5ILV7-F1
#
_cell.length_a   1.000
_cell.length_b   1.000
_cell.length_c   1.000
_cell.angle_alpha   90.00
_cell.angle_beta   90.00
_cell.angle_gamma   90.00
#
_symmetry.space_group_name_H-M   'P 1'
#
loop_
_entity.id
_entity.type
_entity.pdbx_description
1 polymer ?
#
loop_
_entity_poly.entity_id
_entity_poly.type
_entity_poly.pdbx_seq_one_letter_code
_entity_poly.pdbx_strand_id
1 'polypeptide(L)'
;MYNHIWKKYLPIIRILMKKSATEDQVLDLNRVDFERAGTGRKAGYKFTIEFTDGKVGNVISGSALAMNLASVILEDDSAKQIISENNYELSLNTKFQLSVRNVSAAIDRTPAKKKGKTAEEETEQ
;
A
#
# COMPACT_ATOMS: atom_id res chain seq x y z
N MET A 1 -11.68 -1.09 12.75
CA MET A 1 -11.51 -2.43 13.37
C MET A 1 -10.05 -2.89 13.38
N TYR A 2 -9.24 -2.57 12.36
CA TYR A 2 -7.86 -3.04 12.24
C TYR A 2 -6.77 -2.08 12.76
N ASN A 3 -7.13 -0.90 13.26
CA ASN A 3 -6.15 0.12 13.68
C ASN A 3 -5.17 -0.40 14.74
N HIS A 4 -5.63 -1.19 15.72
CA HIS A 4 -4.72 -1.71 16.74
C HIS A 4 -3.68 -2.68 16.17
N ILE A 5 -4.03 -3.46 15.15
CA ILE A 5 -3.12 -4.39 14.47
C ILE A 5 -2.12 -3.60 13.65
N TRP A 6 -2.59 -2.64 12.87
CA TRP A 6 -1.71 -1.80 12.07
C TRP A 6 -0.74 -1.00 12.94
N LYS A 7 -1.18 -0.48 14.09
CA LYS A 7 -0.29 0.17 15.07
C LYS A 7 0.80 -0.77 15.61
N LYS A 8 0.50 -2.06 15.81
CA LYS A 8 1.49 -3.09 16.21
C LYS A 8 2.56 -3.29 15.11
N TYR A 9 2.16 -3.27 13.84
CA TYR A 9 3.08 -3.42 12.71
C TYR A 9 3.70 -2.09 12.22
N LEU A 10 3.21 -0.94 12.68
CA LEU A 10 3.67 0.37 12.23
C LEU A 10 5.19 0.58 12.36
N PRO A 11 5.85 0.19 13.47
CA PRO A 11 7.29 0.36 13.59
C PRO A 11 8.07 -0.40 12.50
N ILE A 12 7.67 -1.64 12.19
CA ILE A 12 8.34 -2.42 11.15
C ILE A 12 8.00 -1.88 9.75
N ILE A 13 6.74 -1.48 9.50
CA ILE A 13 6.34 -0.87 8.24
C ILE A 13 7.18 0.39 7.97
N ARG A 14 7.38 1.26 8.97
CA ARG A 14 8.24 2.45 8.85
C ARG A 14 9.67 2.11 8.46
N ILE A 15 10.25 1.07 9.07
CA ILE A 15 11.61 0.60 8.72
C ILE A 15 11.64 0.14 7.26
N LEU A 16 10.63 -0.60 6.82
CA LEU A 16 10.54 -1.09 5.44
C LEU A 16 10.33 0.05 4.45
N MET A 17 9.54 1.08 4.78
CA MET A 17 9.39 2.27 3.92
C MET A 17 10.72 2.99 3.72
N LYS A 18 11.54 3.13 4.77
CA LYS A 18 12.89 3.69 4.66
C LYS A 18 13.82 2.80 3.82
N LYS A 19 13.81 1.49 4.06
CA LYS A 19 14.60 0.53 3.27
C LYS A 19 14.19 0.45 1.81
N SER A 20 12.91 0.69 1.52
CA SER A 20 12.37 0.61 0.16
C SER A 20 12.91 1.68 -0.80
N ALA A 21 13.65 2.67 -0.29
CA ALA A 21 14.46 3.56 -1.11
C ALA A 21 15.53 2.80 -1.93
N THR A 22 15.99 1.64 -1.45
CA THR A 22 17.02 0.82 -2.11
C THR A 22 16.44 -0.40 -2.82
N GLU A 23 15.40 -1.04 -2.27
CA GLU A 23 14.84 -2.28 -2.82
C GLU A 23 13.40 -2.51 -2.36
N ASP A 24 12.57 -3.10 -3.22
CA ASP A 24 11.21 -3.49 -2.85
C ASP A 24 11.21 -4.35 -1.58
N GLN A 25 10.41 -3.96 -0.59
CA GLN A 25 10.31 -4.67 0.67
C GLN A 25 9.03 -5.48 0.74
N VAL A 26 9.08 -6.62 1.43
CA VAL A 26 7.92 -7.46 1.69
C VAL A 26 7.88 -7.81 3.17
N LEU A 27 6.71 -7.69 3.77
CA LEU A 27 6.43 -8.09 5.15
C LEU A 27 5.38 -9.19 5.16
N ASP A 28 5.75 -10.36 5.68
CA ASP A 28 4.79 -11.41 5.99
C ASP A 28 4.01 -11.06 7.27
N LEU A 29 2.70 -10.84 7.13
CA LEU A 29 1.81 -10.55 8.24
C LEU A 29 1.19 -11.83 8.79
N ASN A 30 0.92 -11.84 10.10
CA ASN A 30 0.27 -12.99 10.71
C ASN A 30 -1.23 -12.95 10.44
N ARG A 31 -1.71 -13.83 9.56
CA ARG A 31 -3.13 -13.99 9.22
C ARG A 31 -4.04 -14.08 10.45
N VAL A 32 -3.61 -14.79 11.50
CA VAL A 32 -4.41 -15.00 12.71
C VAL A 32 -4.74 -13.69 13.41
N ASP A 33 -3.82 -12.72 13.40
CA ASP A 33 -4.06 -11.41 14.01
C ASP A 33 -5.25 -10.71 13.32
N PHE A 34 -5.31 -10.76 11.99
CA PHE A 34 -6.36 -10.10 11.19
C PHE A 34 -7.68 -10.87 11.20
N GLU A 35 -7.66 -12.20 11.22
CA GLU A 35 -8.88 -13.02 11.31
C GLU A 35 -9.58 -12.82 12.66
N ARG A 36 -8.83 -12.65 13.76
CA ARG A 36 -9.41 -12.40 15.09
C ARG A 36 -10.03 -11.01 15.24
N ALA A 37 -9.50 -10.00 14.54
CA ALA A 37 -10.04 -8.65 14.59
C ALA A 37 -11.14 -8.37 13.55
N GLY A 38 -11.34 -9.24 12.55
CA GLY A 38 -12.33 -9.07 11.50
C GLY A 38 -13.65 -9.81 11.75
N THR A 39 -14.75 -9.30 11.18
CA THR A 39 -16.06 -9.97 11.21
C THR A 39 -16.17 -11.02 10.09
N GLY A 40 -15.39 -12.11 10.14
CA GLY A 40 -15.62 -13.38 9.39
C GLY A 40 -15.74 -13.38 7.85
N ARG A 41 -15.84 -12.24 7.17
CA ARG A 41 -15.96 -12.15 5.71
C ARG A 41 -14.57 -12.22 5.09
N LYS A 42 -14.21 -13.43 4.64
CA LYS A 42 -12.93 -13.77 3.97
C LYS A 42 -12.64 -12.97 2.68
N ALA A 43 -13.62 -12.24 2.14
CA ALA A 43 -13.50 -11.48 0.91
C ALA A 43 -12.92 -10.08 1.20
N GLY A 44 -11.61 -9.88 1.02
CA GLY A 44 -11.05 -8.53 1.04
C GLY A 44 -9.61 -8.35 1.52
N TYR A 45 -8.86 -9.41 1.85
CA TYR A 45 -7.43 -9.32 2.21
C TYR A 45 -6.53 -9.04 1.00
N LYS A 46 -6.96 -8.15 0.11
CA LYS A 46 -6.16 -7.61 -0.97
C LYS A 46 -6.50 -6.13 -1.12
N PHE A 47 -5.47 -5.30 -1.24
CA PHE A 47 -5.63 -3.88 -1.53
C PHE A 47 -4.29 -3.32 -2.01
N THR A 48 -4.35 -2.15 -2.64
CA THR A 48 -3.18 -1.34 -2.95
C THR A 48 -3.49 0.08 -2.51
N ILE A 49 -2.57 0.70 -1.78
CA ILE A 49 -2.64 2.10 -1.36
C ILE A 49 -1.47 2.80 -2.03
N GLU A 50 -1.78 3.89 -2.73
CA GLU A 50 -0.78 4.76 -3.31
C GLU A 50 -0.69 6.00 -2.43
N PHE A 51 0.50 6.32 -1.96
CA PHE A 51 0.80 7.56 -1.26
C PHE A 51 1.54 8.50 -2.19
N THR A 52 0.99 9.68 -2.39
CA THR A 52 1.53 10.73 -3.25
C THR A 52 1.44 12.06 -2.51
N ASP A 53 2.56 12.77 -2.41
CA ASP A 53 2.64 14.07 -1.71
C ASP A 53 2.04 14.04 -0.29
N GLY A 54 2.33 12.97 0.46
CA GLY A 54 1.86 12.80 1.84
C GLY A 54 0.37 12.46 2.00
N LYS A 55 -0.33 12.11 0.91
CA LYS A 55 -1.76 11.78 0.91
C LYS A 55 -2.04 10.49 0.16
N VAL A 56 -3.22 9.90 0.40
CA VAL A 56 -3.68 8.75 -0.38
C VAL A 56 -4.09 9.22 -1.78
N GLY A 57 -3.45 8.69 -2.80
CA GLY A 57 -3.65 9.03 -4.22
C GLY A 57 -4.72 8.20 -4.93
N ASN A 58 -5.21 7.13 -4.31
CA ASN A 58 -6.17 6.21 -4.92
C ASN A 58 -7.41 5.90 -4.05
N VAL A 59 -8.43 5.30 -4.65
CA VAL A 59 -9.70 5.01 -3.96
C VAL A 59 -9.58 3.69 -3.18
N ILE A 60 -9.49 3.80 -1.85
CA ILE A 60 -9.33 2.65 -0.95
C ILE A 60 -10.58 2.32 -0.10
N SER A 61 -11.69 3.04 -0.33
CA SER A 61 -12.93 2.93 0.46
C SER A 61 -13.58 1.54 0.42
N GLY A 62 -13.29 0.75 -0.61
CA GLY A 62 -13.75 -0.64 -0.74
C GLY A 62 -13.07 -1.64 0.21
N SER A 63 -12.02 -1.24 0.93
CA SER A 63 -11.30 -2.12 1.87
C SER A 63 -11.11 -1.45 3.22
N ALA A 64 -11.80 -1.96 4.25
CA ALA A 64 -11.61 -1.52 5.63
C ALA A 64 -10.17 -1.73 6.12
N LEU A 65 -9.46 -2.74 5.61
CA LEU A 65 -8.05 -2.96 5.94
C LEU A 65 -7.18 -1.82 5.41
N ALA A 66 -7.41 -1.43 4.15
CA ALA A 66 -6.68 -0.36 3.50
C ALA A 66 -6.95 0.99 4.20
N MET A 67 -8.22 1.32 4.44
CA MET A 67 -8.62 2.55 5.13
C MET A 67 -7.99 2.66 6.51
N ASN A 68 -8.01 1.58 7.29
CA ASN A 68 -7.39 1.56 8.62
C ASN A 68 -5.86 1.67 8.56
N LEU A 69 -5.20 1.05 7.59
CA LEU A 69 -3.75 1.22 7.41
C LEU A 69 -3.40 2.66 7.05
N ALA A 70 -4.12 3.24 6.09
CA ALA A 70 -3.93 4.63 5.69
C ALA A 70 -4.15 5.59 6.85
N SER A 71 -5.21 5.41 7.64
CA SER A 71 -5.45 6.20 8.86
C SER A 71 -4.24 6.14 9.80
N VAL A 72 -3.75 4.93 10.12
CA VAL A 72 -2.63 4.75 11.05
C VAL A 72 -1.35 5.40 10.54
N ILE A 73 -1.08 5.36 9.23
CA ILE A 73 0.07 6.03 8.62
C ILE A 73 -0.10 7.56 8.67
N LEU A 74 -1.28 8.07 8.37
CA LEU A 74 -1.56 9.51 8.35
C LEU A 74 -1.63 10.13 9.76
N GLU A 75 -1.97 9.33 10.78
CA GLU A 75 -2.00 9.73 12.19
C GLU A 75 -0.62 9.73 12.85
N ASP A 76 0.38 9.03 12.30
CA ASP A 76 1.75 8.98 12.86
C ASP A 76 2.64 10.01 12.18
N ASP A 77 3.13 11.01 12.93
CA ASP A 77 3.92 12.12 12.38
C ASP A 77 5.15 11.65 11.62
N SER A 78 5.82 10.61 12.11
CA SER A 78 7.03 10.08 11.46
C SER A 78 6.71 9.34 10.16
N ALA A 79 5.67 8.51 10.13
CA ALA A 79 5.23 7.83 8.92
C ALA A 79 4.71 8.84 7.89
N LYS A 80 3.96 9.85 8.35
CA LYS A 80 3.49 10.98 7.54
C LYS A 80 4.64 11.77 6.93
N GLN A 81 5.71 12.02 7.69
CA GLN A 81 6.91 12.67 7.15
C GLN A 81 7.52 11.83 6.01
N ILE A 82 7.68 10.51 6.21
CA ILE A 82 8.23 9.60 5.20
C ILE A 82 7.42 9.66 3.90
N ILE A 83 6.09 9.55 3.96
CA ILE A 83 5.22 9.62 2.76
C ILE A 83 5.07 11.02 2.16
N SER A 84 5.50 12.07 2.87
CA SER A 84 5.53 13.43 2.35
C SER A 84 6.81 13.72 1.58
N GLU A 85 7.92 13.06 1.96
CA GLU A 85 9.21 13.16 1.28
C GLU A 85 9.27 12.32 0.00
N ASN A 86 8.50 11.23 -0.06
CA ASN A 86 8.57 10.25 -1.13
C ASN A 86 7.21 9.62 -1.45
N ASN A 87 7.06 9.12 -2.67
CA ASN A 87 5.85 8.43 -3.11
C ASN A 87 6.00 6.93 -2.85
N TYR A 88 4.94 6.31 -2.31
CA TYR A 88 4.97 4.89 -1.93
C TYR A 88 3.77 4.14 -2.46
N GLU A 89 3.97 2.88 -2.80
CA GLU A 89 2.91 1.92 -3.07
C GLU A 89 2.95 0.83 -1.98
N LEU A 90 1.83 0.64 -1.31
CA LEU A 90 1.62 -0.34 -0.25
C LEU A 90 0.54 -1.32 -0.67
N SER A 91 0.94 -2.56 -0.97
CA SER A 91 0.06 -3.58 -1.56
C SER A 91 -0.02 -4.81 -0.67
N LEU A 92 -1.22 -5.22 -0.26
CA LEU A 92 -1.47 -6.47 0.45
C LEU A 92 -2.01 -7.52 -0.51
N ASN A 93 -1.47 -8.74 -0.44
CA ASN A 93 -2.00 -9.88 -1.19
C ASN A 93 -2.74 -10.88 -0.29
N THR A 94 -3.41 -11.86 -0.91
CA THR A 94 -4.19 -12.90 -0.22
C THR A 94 -3.35 -13.87 0.59
N LYS A 95 -2.02 -13.86 0.44
CA LYS A 95 -1.07 -14.60 1.27
C LYS A 95 -0.66 -13.83 2.52
N PHE A 96 -1.30 -12.68 2.80
CA PHE A 96 -0.97 -11.79 3.91
C PHE A 96 0.44 -11.21 3.81
N GLN A 97 0.93 -10.99 2.60
CA GLN A 97 2.21 -10.31 2.38
C GLN A 97 1.94 -8.86 1.99
N LEU A 98 2.48 -7.95 2.80
CA LEU A 98 2.44 -6.52 2.55
C LEU A 98 3.72 -6.11 1.82
N SER A 99 3.58 -5.78 0.55
CA SER A 99 4.66 -5.21 -0.27
C SER A 99 4.73 -3.70 -0.07
N VAL A 100 5.93 -3.18 0.11
CA VAL A 100 6.24 -1.76 0.25
C VAL A 100 7.23 -1.38 -0.85
N ARG A 101 6.81 -0.51 -1.76
CA ARG A 101 7.63 -0.01 -2.86
C ARG A 101 7.74 1.51 -2.77
N ASN A 102 8.95 2.03 -2.94
CA ASN A 102 9.17 3.46 -3.14
C ASN A 102 9.09 3.76 -4.64
N VAL A 103 8.09 4.56 -5.03
CA VAL A 103 7.82 4.92 -6.42
C VAL A 103 8.65 6.13 -6.86
N SER A 104 9.05 7.02 -5.94
CA SER A 104 9.92 8.16 -6.26
C SER A 104 11.35 7.74 -6.61
N ALA A 105 11.90 6.73 -5.93
CA ALA A 105 13.19 6.12 -6.22
C ALA A 105 13.17 5.22 -7.48
N ALA A 106 11.99 4.72 -7.86
CA ALA A 106 11.82 3.88 -9.05
C ALA A 106 11.91 4.66 -10.37
N ILE A 107 11.87 6.00 -10.35
CA ILE A 107 12.09 6.81 -11.56
C ILE A 107 13.54 6.66 -12.08
N ASP A 108 14.48 6.27 -11.21
CA ASP A 108 15.86 5.92 -11.60
C ASP A 108 16.01 4.41 -11.94
N ARG A 109 15.01 3.58 -11.63
CA ARG A 109 15.06 2.11 -11.75
C ARG A 109 13.82 1.56 -12.45
N THR A 110 13.75 1.73 -13.77
CA THR A 110 12.70 1.10 -14.59
C THR A 110 13.00 -0.42 -14.72
N PRO A 111 11.98 -1.30 -14.70
CA PRO A 111 11.35 -1.64 -15.96
C PRO A 111 9.82 -1.57 -15.94
N ALA A 112 9.32 -0.88 -16.97
CA ALA A 112 7.97 -0.85 -17.52
C ALA A 112 7.00 -1.94 -17.05
N LYS A 113 5.85 -1.53 -16.50
CA LYS A 113 4.58 -2.26 -16.69
C LYS A 113 3.48 -1.33 -17.18
N LYS A 114 3.40 -1.29 -18.52
CA LYS A 114 2.21 -1.24 -19.39
C LYS A 114 0.96 -0.56 -18.81
N LYS A 115 0.82 0.74 -19.14
CA LYS A 115 -0.49 1.35 -19.37
C LYS A 115 -1.04 0.75 -20.66
N GLY A 116 -1.89 -0.25 -20.55
CA GLY A 116 -2.71 -0.73 -21.67
C GLY A 116 -3.72 0.35 -22.04
N LYS A 117 -3.31 1.24 -22.95
CA LYS A 117 -4.20 2.14 -23.68
C LYS A 117 -4.54 1.43 -24.99
N THR A 118 -5.66 0.72 -25.03
CA THR A 118 -6.26 0.37 -26.32
C THR A 118 -7.19 1.53 -26.66
N ALA A 119 -6.72 2.35 -27.59
CA ALA A 119 -7.50 3.38 -28.24
C ALA A 119 -8.62 2.72 -29.05
N GLU A 120 -9.83 3.25 -28.89
CA GLU A 120 -10.81 3.26 -29.97
C GLU A 120 -10.18 4.07 -31.11
N GLU A 121 -10.06 3.46 -32.29
CA GLU A 121 -9.87 4.21 -33.52
C GLU A 121 -10.84 3.64 -34.56
N GLU A 122 -11.76 4.51 -34.94
CA GLU A 122 -12.66 4.44 -36.07
C GLU A 122 -11.92 3.97 -37.33
N THR A 123 -12.57 3.17 -38.16
CA THR A 123 -12.18 3.03 -39.56
C THR A 123 -13.43 3.17 -40.40
N GLU A 124 -13.65 4.40 -40.85
CA GLU A 124 -14.52 4.73 -41.97
C GLU A 124 -13.61 5.05 -43.17
N GLN A 125 -13.65 4.18 -44.17
CA GLN A 125 -13.49 4.47 -45.61
C GLN A 125 -13.69 3.20 -46.43
#